data_AF-A0A101HXE6-F1
#
_entry.id   AF-A0A101HXE6-F1
#
_cell.length_a   1.000
_cell.length_b   1.000
_cell.length_c   1.000
_cell.angle_alpha   90.00
_cell.angle_beta   90.00
_cell.angle_gamma   90.00
#
_symmetry.space_group_name_H-M   'P 1'
#
loop_
_entity.id
_entity.type
_entity.pdbx_description
1 polymer ?
#
loop_
_entity_poly.entity_id
_entity_poly.type
_entity_poly.pdbx_seq_one_letter_code
_entity_poly.pdbx_strand_id
1 'polypeptide(L)'
;MELILPDAGGPGIFRSDGAKFSARAAAFMESWKTEPAEGDLPRFVMDLLGKEGLLGNLSGATGKSMKAVDGSARNTTGQGLKDYRYDRARWLRAAKWITDGFSSGETEARAQLLRIMALCWELFRSAKSKRGTLSFDDMICRAREAVEAEPSLPGRFLHVIVDEFQDTNSLQDELLSALAPPGTGTLFLVGDLQQSIYRFRHAEPGIFWRRI
;
A
#
# COMPACT_ATOMS: atom_id res chain seq x y z
N MET A 1 11.94 -11.95 -9.83
CA MET A 1 11.04 -12.33 -8.72
C MET A 1 11.68 -12.21 -7.34
N GLU A 2 13.00 -12.38 -7.16
CA GLU A 2 13.69 -12.11 -5.87
C GLU A 2 13.58 -10.66 -5.39
N LEU A 3 13.42 -9.71 -6.31
CA LEU A 3 13.20 -8.29 -6.02
C LEU A 3 11.76 -7.95 -5.58
N ILE A 4 10.81 -8.89 -5.71
CA ILE A 4 9.38 -8.62 -5.47
C ILE A 4 8.95 -9.10 -4.08
N LEU A 5 9.55 -10.19 -3.54
CA LEU A 5 9.29 -10.72 -2.20
C LEU A 5 10.59 -11.31 -1.62
N PRO A 6 11.54 -10.47 -1.17
CA PRO A 6 12.86 -10.93 -0.72
C PRO A 6 12.78 -11.85 0.51
N ASP A 7 11.78 -11.66 1.38
CA ASP A 7 11.60 -12.45 2.61
C ASP A 7 10.87 -13.79 2.38
N ALA A 8 10.38 -14.06 1.16
CA ALA A 8 9.64 -15.26 0.82
C ALA A 8 10.53 -16.41 0.30
N GLY A 9 11.86 -16.33 0.46
CA GLY A 9 12.80 -17.40 0.12
C GLY A 9 12.89 -17.77 -1.37
N GLY A 10 12.50 -16.84 -2.26
CA GLY A 10 12.49 -17.04 -3.69
C GLY A 10 11.38 -17.99 -4.19
N PRO A 11 11.24 -18.16 -5.51
CA PRO A 11 10.14 -18.94 -6.11
C PRO A 11 10.16 -20.44 -5.75
N GLY A 12 11.21 -20.94 -5.10
CA GLY A 12 11.33 -22.33 -4.66
C GLY A 12 10.33 -22.72 -3.56
N ILE A 13 9.90 -21.78 -2.71
CA ILE A 13 8.95 -22.04 -1.61
C ILE A 13 7.55 -22.43 -2.13
N PHE A 14 7.19 -22.01 -3.36
CA PHE A 14 5.91 -22.36 -3.97
C PHE A 14 5.88 -23.76 -4.60
N ARG A 15 7.04 -24.40 -4.80
CA ARG A 15 7.14 -25.75 -5.37
C ARG A 15 6.87 -26.86 -4.36
N SER A 16 7.13 -26.61 -3.07
CA SER A 16 6.97 -27.59 -1.99
C SER A 16 5.53 -27.73 -1.49
N ASP A 17 4.56 -27.12 -2.18
CA ASP A 17 3.21 -26.92 -1.68
C ASP A 17 2.14 -27.72 -2.43
N GLY A 18 0.97 -27.96 -1.82
CA GLY A 18 -0.06 -28.92 -2.27
C GLY A 18 -0.31 -28.97 -3.79
N ALA A 19 -0.58 -30.19 -4.30
CA ALA A 19 -0.50 -30.56 -5.73
C ALA A 19 -1.21 -29.61 -6.71
N LYS A 20 -2.32 -28.97 -6.32
CA LYS A 20 -3.07 -28.03 -7.18
C LYS A 20 -2.46 -26.63 -7.27
N PHE A 21 -1.92 -26.09 -6.17
CA PHE A 21 -1.31 -24.76 -6.19
C PHE A 21 0.11 -24.82 -6.77
N SER A 22 0.91 -25.83 -6.42
CA SER A 22 2.23 -26.03 -7.03
C SER A 22 2.11 -26.27 -8.54
N ALA A 23 1.08 -26.98 -9.02
CA ALA A 23 0.80 -27.09 -10.46
C ALA A 23 0.42 -25.76 -11.11
N ARG A 24 -0.41 -24.91 -10.47
CA ARG A 24 -0.76 -23.57 -10.99
C ARG A 24 0.41 -22.59 -10.94
N ALA A 25 1.22 -22.63 -9.88
CA ALA A 25 2.45 -21.87 -9.77
C ALA A 25 3.46 -22.33 -10.82
N ALA A 26 3.63 -23.63 -11.03
CA ALA A 26 4.46 -24.17 -12.09
C ALA A 26 3.94 -23.77 -13.48
N ALA A 27 2.64 -23.84 -13.74
CA ALA A 27 2.04 -23.42 -15.01
C ALA A 27 2.17 -21.91 -15.26
N PHE A 28 2.02 -21.09 -14.21
CA PHE A 28 2.28 -19.65 -14.27
C PHE A 28 3.76 -19.36 -14.58
N MET A 29 4.67 -20.03 -13.88
CA MET A 29 6.12 -19.88 -14.09
C MET A 29 6.58 -20.44 -15.44
N GLU A 30 5.88 -21.43 -15.99
CA GLU A 30 6.09 -21.98 -17.33
C GLU A 30 5.60 -21.00 -18.40
N SER A 31 4.41 -20.42 -18.21
CA SER A 31 3.81 -19.42 -19.10
C SER A 31 4.60 -18.11 -19.12
N TRP A 32 5.19 -17.75 -17.97
CA TRP A 32 5.98 -16.53 -17.77
C TRP A 32 7.43 -16.86 -17.41
N LYS A 33 8.03 -17.80 -18.15
CA LYS A 33 9.45 -18.18 -18.02
C LYS A 33 10.41 -17.03 -18.27
N THR A 34 10.02 -16.17 -19.20
CA THR A 34 10.72 -14.95 -19.56
C THR A 34 9.84 -13.77 -19.18
N GLU A 35 10.45 -12.60 -19.07
CA GLU A 35 9.71 -11.39 -18.74
C GLU A 35 8.61 -11.17 -19.79
N PRO A 36 7.34 -10.97 -19.37
CA PRO A 36 6.23 -10.75 -20.30
C PRO A 36 6.53 -9.58 -21.24
N ALA A 37 6.34 -9.80 -22.54
CA ALA A 37 6.40 -8.72 -23.53
C ALA A 37 5.31 -7.66 -23.26
N GLU A 38 5.48 -6.45 -23.78
CA GLU A 38 4.60 -5.32 -23.43
C GLU A 38 3.11 -5.62 -23.63
N GLY A 39 2.76 -6.22 -24.77
CA GLY A 39 1.37 -6.60 -25.12
C GLY A 39 0.75 -7.71 -24.27
N ASP A 40 1.58 -8.49 -23.60
CA ASP A 40 1.15 -9.62 -22.77
C ASP A 40 0.95 -9.24 -21.30
N LEU A 41 1.29 -8.01 -20.93
CA LEU A 41 1.28 -7.56 -19.55
C LEU A 41 -0.11 -7.40 -18.91
N PRO A 42 -1.18 -7.02 -19.63
CA PRO A 42 -2.54 -7.11 -19.09
C PRO A 42 -2.92 -8.55 -18.75
N ARG A 43 -2.52 -9.52 -19.60
CA ARG A 43 -2.73 -10.95 -19.37
C ARG A 43 -1.90 -11.45 -18.20
N PHE A 44 -0.63 -11.06 -18.10
CA PHE A 44 0.22 -11.35 -16.93
C PHE A 44 -0.41 -10.86 -15.62
N VAL A 45 -0.94 -9.63 -15.59
CA VAL A 45 -1.62 -9.09 -14.41
C VAL A 45 -2.90 -9.85 -14.08
N MET A 46 -3.68 -10.27 -15.07
CA MET A 46 -4.87 -11.10 -14.84
C MET A 46 -4.51 -12.52 -14.38
N ASP A 47 -3.45 -13.09 -14.94
CA ASP A 47 -2.91 -14.41 -14.56
C ASP A 47 -2.26 -14.36 -13.16
N LEU A 48 -1.76 -13.19 -12.73
CA LEU A 48 -1.15 -13.00 -11.42
C LEU A 48 -2.19 -12.61 -10.35
N LEU A 49 -3.02 -11.61 -10.61
CA LEU A 49 -3.88 -10.94 -9.62
C LEU A 49 -5.39 -11.09 -9.87
N GLY A 50 -5.78 -11.57 -11.06
CA GLY A 50 -7.19 -11.77 -11.41
C GLY A 50 -7.86 -12.83 -10.55
N LYS A 51 -9.19 -12.92 -10.57
CA LYS A 51 -9.98 -13.78 -9.67
C LYS A 51 -9.55 -15.26 -9.67
N GLU A 52 -9.10 -15.79 -10.81
CA GLU A 52 -8.54 -17.15 -10.96
C GLU A 52 -7.00 -17.17 -11.10
N GLY A 53 -6.37 -16.00 -11.01
CA GLY A 53 -4.93 -15.81 -11.10
C GLY A 53 -4.18 -16.40 -9.90
N LEU A 54 -2.87 -16.58 -10.07
CA LEU A 54 -1.98 -17.24 -9.11
C LEU A 54 -2.14 -16.67 -7.68
N LEU A 55 -2.17 -15.35 -7.55
CA LEU A 55 -2.36 -14.64 -6.29
C LEU A 55 -3.81 -14.19 -6.08
N GLY A 56 -4.73 -14.35 -7.02
CA GLY A 56 -6.15 -14.06 -6.80
C GLY A 56 -6.94 -15.22 -6.21
N ASN A 57 -6.56 -16.46 -6.54
CA ASN A 57 -7.13 -17.69 -5.96
C ASN A 57 -6.01 -18.55 -5.37
N LEU A 58 -5.87 -18.52 -4.04
CA LEU A 58 -4.85 -19.27 -3.30
C LEU A 58 -5.34 -20.65 -2.81
N SER A 59 -6.43 -21.18 -3.39
CA SER A 59 -6.89 -22.54 -3.08
C SER A 59 -5.80 -23.57 -3.38
N GLY A 60 -5.39 -24.33 -2.36
CA GLY A 60 -4.35 -25.36 -2.45
C GLY A 60 -2.94 -24.95 -2.00
N ALA A 61 -2.69 -23.68 -1.66
CA ALA A 61 -1.45 -23.27 -0.98
C ALA A 61 -1.54 -23.68 0.51
N THR A 62 -0.55 -24.41 1.04
CA THR A 62 -0.50 -24.77 2.46
C THR A 62 -0.08 -23.58 3.30
N GLY A 63 -0.35 -23.69 4.60
CA GLY A 63 -0.29 -22.58 5.53
C GLY A 63 1.08 -21.90 5.70
N LYS A 64 2.21 -22.43 5.20
CA LYS A 64 3.53 -21.79 5.38
C LYS A 64 3.79 -20.68 4.37
N SER A 65 3.58 -20.93 3.08
CA SER A 65 3.74 -19.94 2.00
C SER A 65 2.71 -18.82 2.14
N MET A 66 1.47 -19.19 2.42
CA MET A 66 0.38 -18.26 2.68
C MET A 66 0.66 -17.36 3.89
N LYS A 67 1.22 -17.90 4.99
CA LYS A 67 1.62 -17.10 6.16
C LYS A 67 2.78 -16.16 5.88
N ALA A 68 3.75 -16.56 5.05
CA ALA A 68 4.88 -15.70 4.69
C ALA A 68 4.41 -14.51 3.83
N VAL A 69 3.58 -14.76 2.82
CA VAL A 69 3.05 -13.70 1.95
C VAL A 69 2.05 -12.82 2.71
N ASP A 70 1.19 -13.41 3.56
CA ASP A 70 0.28 -12.65 4.42
C ASP A 70 1.04 -11.83 5.47
N GLY A 71 2.12 -12.36 6.04
CA GLY A 71 2.99 -11.64 6.98
C GLY A 71 3.72 -10.48 6.32
N SER A 72 4.26 -10.67 5.12
CA SER A 72 4.87 -9.59 4.33
C SER A 72 3.84 -8.52 3.96
N ALA A 73 2.63 -8.93 3.55
CA ALA A 73 1.54 -8.00 3.28
C ALA A 73 1.15 -7.20 4.53
N ARG A 74 1.01 -7.83 5.70
CA ARG A 74 0.71 -7.14 6.97
C ARG A 74 1.81 -6.16 7.35
N ASN A 75 3.07 -6.58 7.27
CA ASN A 75 4.19 -5.70 7.62
C ASN A 75 4.32 -4.49 6.68
N THR A 76 3.96 -4.65 5.40
CA THR A 76 4.14 -3.60 4.40
C THR A 76 2.92 -2.69 4.28
N THR A 77 1.72 -3.25 4.42
CA THR A 77 0.45 -2.56 4.12
C THR A 77 -0.43 -2.32 5.35
N GLY A 78 -0.05 -2.87 6.51
CA GLY A 78 -0.86 -2.85 7.73
C GLY A 78 -2.06 -3.81 7.71
N GLN A 79 -2.28 -4.54 6.62
CA GLN A 79 -3.45 -5.40 6.43
C GLN A 79 -3.07 -6.79 5.91
N GLY A 80 -3.91 -7.79 6.20
CA GLY A 80 -3.76 -9.13 5.64
C GLY A 80 -3.86 -9.11 4.11
N LEU A 81 -3.16 -10.03 3.44
CA LEU A 81 -3.14 -10.16 1.99
C LEU A 81 -4.55 -10.33 1.40
N LYS A 82 -5.47 -10.96 2.16
CA LYS A 82 -6.87 -11.06 1.77
C LYS A 82 -7.51 -9.67 1.74
N ASP A 83 -7.43 -8.93 2.83
CA ASP A 83 -8.09 -7.63 2.97
C ASP A 83 -7.48 -6.60 2.00
N TYR A 84 -6.16 -6.61 1.84
CA TYR A 84 -5.45 -5.78 0.85
C TYR A 84 -5.89 -6.05 -0.59
N ARG A 85 -6.10 -7.32 -0.97
CA ARG A 85 -6.62 -7.70 -2.31
C ARG A 85 -8.06 -7.23 -2.51
N TYR A 86 -8.86 -7.18 -1.46
CA TYR A 86 -10.27 -6.83 -1.53
C TYR A 86 -10.59 -5.37 -1.18
N ASP A 87 -9.59 -4.57 -0.77
CA ASP A 87 -9.69 -3.10 -0.67
C ASP A 87 -9.74 -2.47 -2.06
N ARG A 88 -10.88 -2.68 -2.73
CA ARG A 88 -11.13 -2.25 -4.10
C ARG A 88 -11.09 -0.73 -4.25
N ALA A 89 -11.27 0.05 -3.19
CA ALA A 89 -11.36 1.51 -3.30
C ALA A 89 -10.04 2.16 -3.74
N ARG A 90 -8.89 1.63 -3.26
CA ARG A 90 -7.55 2.07 -3.67
C ARG A 90 -7.26 1.67 -5.12
N TRP A 91 -7.59 0.43 -5.47
CA TRP A 91 -7.39 -0.10 -6.83
C TRP A 91 -8.29 0.54 -7.88
N LEU A 92 -9.52 0.93 -7.50
CA LEU A 92 -10.49 1.56 -8.40
C LEU A 92 -10.00 2.91 -8.93
N ARG A 93 -9.31 3.72 -8.12
CA ARG A 93 -8.77 5.01 -8.56
C ARG A 93 -7.63 4.84 -9.56
N ALA A 94 -6.70 3.93 -9.27
CA ALA A 94 -5.61 3.60 -10.19
C ALA A 94 -6.16 2.97 -11.48
N ALA A 95 -7.11 2.04 -11.38
CA ALA A 95 -7.76 1.40 -12.52
C ALA A 95 -8.46 2.44 -13.41
N LYS A 96 -9.25 3.35 -12.83
CA LYS A 96 -9.86 4.46 -13.58
C LYS A 96 -8.82 5.32 -14.29
N TRP A 97 -7.73 5.69 -13.62
CA TRP A 97 -6.67 6.47 -14.28
C TRP A 97 -6.03 5.75 -15.48
N ILE A 98 -5.96 4.41 -15.43
CA ILE A 98 -5.43 3.58 -16.52
C ILE A 98 -6.45 3.44 -17.65
N THR A 99 -7.73 3.20 -17.33
CA THR A 99 -8.71 2.68 -18.31
C THR A 99 -9.79 3.67 -18.73
N ASP A 100 -10.07 4.72 -17.96
CA ASP A 100 -11.26 5.55 -18.15
C ASP A 100 -11.07 6.59 -19.26
N GLY A 101 -11.75 6.39 -20.40
CA GLY A 101 -11.74 7.35 -21.52
C GLY A 101 -10.49 7.34 -22.40
N PHE A 102 -9.62 6.32 -22.28
CA PHE A 102 -8.37 6.21 -23.03
C PHE A 102 -8.41 5.10 -24.08
N SER A 103 -7.62 5.26 -25.15
CA SER A 103 -7.43 4.23 -26.17
C SER A 103 -6.67 3.01 -25.62
N SER A 104 -6.69 1.89 -26.34
CA SER A 104 -5.96 0.67 -25.94
C SER A 104 -4.45 0.92 -25.79
N GLY A 105 -3.84 1.66 -26.72
CA GLY A 105 -2.42 1.99 -26.67
C GLY A 105 -2.06 2.92 -25.51
N GLU A 106 -2.92 3.90 -25.19
CA GLU A 106 -2.71 4.78 -24.02
C GLU A 106 -2.89 4.03 -22.70
N THR A 107 -3.87 3.13 -22.64
CA THR A 107 -4.09 2.25 -21.47
C THR A 107 -2.84 1.42 -21.19
N GLU A 108 -2.24 0.85 -22.24
CA GLU A 108 -1.02 0.06 -22.16
C GLU A 108 0.18 0.90 -21.69
N ALA A 109 0.39 2.07 -22.29
CA ALA A 109 1.46 2.99 -21.88
C ALA A 109 1.31 3.45 -20.42
N ARG A 110 0.09 3.77 -19.98
CA ARG A 110 -0.22 4.15 -18.59
C ARG A 110 0.04 3.01 -17.60
N ALA A 111 -0.32 1.78 -17.99
CA ALA A 111 -0.01 0.60 -17.19
C ALA A 111 1.51 0.39 -17.04
N GLN A 112 2.29 0.60 -18.10
CA GLN A 112 3.76 0.55 -17.99
C GLN A 112 4.31 1.64 -17.10
N LEU A 113 3.84 2.87 -17.27
CA LEU A 113 4.28 3.99 -16.44
C LEU A 113 4.05 3.72 -14.95
N LEU A 114 2.87 3.18 -14.59
CA LEU A 114 2.58 2.81 -13.21
C LEU A 114 3.58 1.78 -12.65
N ARG A 115 3.97 0.77 -13.45
CA ARG A 115 4.95 -0.24 -13.04
C ARG A 115 6.34 0.34 -12.85
N ILE A 116 6.78 1.17 -13.78
CA ILE A 116 8.08 1.85 -13.70
C ILE A 116 8.12 2.74 -12.46
N MET A 117 7.06 3.54 -12.23
CA MET A 117 6.95 4.38 -11.04
C MET A 117 7.01 3.56 -9.75
N ALA A 118 6.31 2.43 -9.68
CA ALA A 118 6.34 1.54 -8.52
C ALA A 118 7.75 0.98 -8.28
N LEU A 119 8.43 0.51 -9.33
CA LEU A 119 9.81 0.01 -9.22
C LEU A 119 10.78 1.11 -8.77
N CYS A 120 10.71 2.30 -9.38
CA CYS A 120 11.52 3.45 -8.99
C CYS A 120 11.28 3.84 -7.53
N TRP A 121 10.03 3.79 -7.07
CA TRP A 121 9.68 4.09 -5.68
C TRP A 121 10.30 3.10 -4.70
N GLU A 122 10.26 1.80 -5.00
CA GLU A 122 10.88 0.78 -4.14
C GLU A 122 12.41 0.88 -4.13
N LEU A 123 13.03 1.15 -5.28
CA LEU A 123 14.47 1.42 -5.35
C LEU A 123 14.85 2.64 -4.50
N PHE A 124 14.06 3.71 -4.57
CA PHE A 124 14.25 4.91 -3.75
C PHE A 124 14.11 4.62 -2.26
N ARG A 125 13.06 3.89 -1.84
CA ARG A 125 12.85 3.46 -0.44
C ARG A 125 14.03 2.61 0.06
N SER A 126 14.47 1.63 -0.73
CA SER A 126 15.62 0.79 -0.38
C SER A 126 16.90 1.62 -0.21
N ALA A 127 17.16 2.55 -1.12
CA ALA A 127 18.32 3.44 -1.05
C ALA A 127 18.28 4.37 0.16
N LYS A 128 17.11 4.93 0.51
CA LYS A 128 16.91 5.72 1.74
C LYS A 128 17.20 4.90 2.99
N SER A 129 16.65 3.69 3.05
CA SER A 129 16.81 2.77 4.19
C SER A 129 18.27 2.40 4.44
N LYS A 130 19.01 2.03 3.38
CA LYS A 130 20.45 1.71 3.46
C LYS A 130 21.31 2.86 3.99
N ARG A 131 20.87 4.10 3.79
CA ARG A 131 21.57 5.31 4.27
C ARG A 131 21.09 5.77 5.66
N GLY A 132 20.07 5.13 6.24
CA GLY A 132 19.46 5.58 7.49
C GLY A 132 18.80 6.95 7.40
N THR A 133 18.36 7.37 6.20
CA THR A 133 17.77 8.69 5.97
C THR A 133 16.25 8.63 5.96
N LEU A 134 15.59 9.64 6.53
CA LEU A 134 14.14 9.83 6.49
C LEU A 134 13.79 11.07 5.67
N SER A 135 12.74 10.96 4.85
CA SER A 135 12.05 12.13 4.28
C SER A 135 11.02 12.66 5.26
N PHE A 136 10.48 13.87 5.01
CA PHE A 136 9.44 14.46 5.85
C PHE A 136 8.20 13.56 5.99
N ASP A 137 7.77 12.91 4.91
CA ASP A 137 6.64 11.98 4.96
C ASP A 137 6.98 10.72 5.77
N ASP A 138 8.21 10.22 5.67
CA ASP A 138 8.65 9.09 6.49
C ASP A 138 8.63 9.47 7.98
N MET A 139 9.01 10.71 8.33
CA MET A 139 8.98 11.15 9.74
C MET A 139 7.56 11.07 10.33
N ILE A 140 6.55 11.48 9.57
CA ILE A 140 5.14 11.42 10.03
C ILE A 140 4.68 9.96 10.14
N CYS A 141 4.97 9.12 9.12
CA CYS A 141 4.68 7.69 9.17
C CYS A 141 5.31 7.01 10.39
N ARG A 142 6.61 7.24 10.63
CA ARG A 142 7.36 6.66 11.74
C ARG A 142 6.87 7.18 13.09
N ALA A 143 6.48 8.45 13.18
CA ALA A 143 5.88 9.00 14.38
C ALA A 143 4.56 8.29 14.70
N ARG A 144 3.71 8.03 13.69
CA ARG A 144 2.45 7.29 13.89
C ARG A 144 2.73 5.87 14.39
N GLU A 145 3.63 5.15 13.71
CA GLU A 145 4.05 3.81 14.12
C GLU A 145 4.58 3.77 15.56
N ALA A 146 5.37 4.77 15.97
CA ALA A 146 5.90 4.86 17.32
C ALA A 146 4.80 5.12 18.36
N VAL A 147 3.83 5.98 18.04
CA VAL A 147 2.67 6.24 18.92
C VAL A 147 1.80 5.00 19.07
N GLU A 148 1.55 4.27 17.98
CA GLU A 148 0.77 3.02 18.01
C GLU A 148 1.48 1.91 18.79
N ALA A 149 2.82 1.87 18.76
CA ALA A 149 3.62 0.86 19.43
C ALA A 149 3.84 1.10 20.93
N GLU A 150 3.67 2.33 21.42
CA GLU A 150 3.89 2.70 22.81
C GLU A 150 2.57 3.15 23.48
N PRO A 151 1.88 2.25 24.20
CA PRO A 151 0.57 2.53 24.80
C PRO A 151 0.55 3.67 25.83
N SER A 152 1.71 4.09 26.35
CA SER A 152 1.80 5.22 27.28
C SER A 152 1.81 6.59 26.60
N LEU A 153 1.99 6.67 25.27
CA LEU A 153 1.97 7.93 24.54
C LEU A 153 0.56 8.53 24.41
N PRO A 154 -0.50 7.76 24.10
CA PRO A 154 -1.86 8.21 24.26
C PRO A 154 -2.13 8.67 25.71
N GLY A 155 -2.58 9.91 25.89
CA GLY A 155 -2.82 10.50 27.21
C GLY A 155 -1.59 11.10 27.90
N ARG A 156 -0.38 10.95 27.34
CA ARG A 156 0.79 11.74 27.75
C ARG A 156 0.60 13.23 27.46
N PHE A 157 -0.05 13.53 26.35
CA PHE A 157 -0.43 14.89 25.96
C PHE A 157 -1.92 15.09 26.26
N LEU A 158 -2.22 15.72 27.41
CA LEU A 158 -3.60 15.95 27.86
C LEU A 158 -4.36 16.93 26.94
N HIS A 159 -3.64 17.88 26.34
CA HIS A 159 -4.20 18.88 25.44
C HIS A 159 -3.31 18.99 24.20
N VAL A 160 -3.88 18.68 23.04
CA VAL A 160 -3.23 18.79 21.73
C VAL A 160 -3.97 19.86 20.94
N ILE A 161 -3.26 20.92 20.57
CA ILE A 161 -3.79 21.99 19.73
C ILE A 161 -3.16 21.87 18.35
N VAL A 162 -4.00 21.82 17.32
CA VAL A 162 -3.56 21.78 15.93
C VAL A 162 -4.09 23.02 15.24
N ASP A 163 -3.16 23.87 14.80
CA ASP A 163 -3.46 25.05 14.00
C ASP A 163 -3.42 24.70 12.50
N GLU A 164 -4.04 25.54 11.68
CA GLU A 164 -4.11 25.38 10.21
C GLU A 164 -4.60 23.99 9.76
N PHE A 165 -5.57 23.42 10.49
CA PHE A 165 -6.02 22.04 10.28
C PHE A 165 -6.60 21.81 8.87
N GLN A 166 -7.08 22.86 8.20
CA GLN A 166 -7.59 22.77 6.83
C GLN A 166 -6.56 22.25 5.82
N ASP A 167 -5.26 22.43 6.10
CA ASP A 167 -4.17 22.03 5.21
C ASP A 167 -3.56 20.67 5.57
N THR A 168 -4.25 19.92 6.43
CA THR A 168 -3.86 18.57 6.87
C THR A 168 -4.18 17.53 5.78
N ASN A 169 -3.39 16.45 5.76
CA ASN A 169 -3.63 15.28 4.91
C ASN A 169 -4.00 14.03 5.73
N SER A 170 -4.41 12.96 5.05
CA SER A 170 -4.88 11.73 5.71
C SER A 170 -3.84 11.13 6.67
N LEU A 171 -2.56 11.18 6.31
CA LEU A 171 -1.48 10.61 7.14
C LEU A 171 -1.28 11.40 8.45
N GLN A 172 -1.37 12.73 8.38
CA GLN A 172 -1.28 13.59 9.57
C GLN A 172 -2.50 13.42 10.49
N ASP A 173 -3.70 13.30 9.91
CA ASP A 173 -4.92 13.02 10.67
C ASP A 173 -4.89 11.66 11.39
N GLU A 174 -4.33 10.64 10.75
CA GLU A 174 -4.08 9.33 11.38
C GLU A 174 -3.11 9.44 12.57
N LEU A 175 -2.01 10.18 12.44
CA LEU A 175 -1.09 10.43 13.54
C LEU A 175 -1.79 11.15 14.72
N LEU A 176 -2.57 12.19 14.45
CA LEU A 176 -3.30 12.92 15.49
C LEU A 176 -4.31 12.02 16.21
N SER A 177 -4.96 11.12 15.46
CA SER A 177 -5.91 10.14 16.01
C SER A 177 -5.24 9.12 16.91
N ALA A 178 -4.04 8.66 16.53
CA ALA A 178 -3.25 7.76 17.35
C ALA A 178 -2.71 8.47 18.60
N LEU A 179 -2.35 9.76 18.50
CA LEU A 179 -1.76 10.54 19.59
C LEU A 179 -2.78 10.95 20.65
N ALA A 180 -4.01 11.31 20.23
CA ALA A 180 -5.09 11.75 21.09
C ALA A 180 -6.39 10.97 20.80
N PRO A 181 -6.42 9.66 21.07
CA PRO A 181 -7.62 8.87 20.86
C PRO A 181 -8.75 9.32 21.80
N PRO A 182 -10.02 9.13 21.41
CA PRO A 182 -11.17 9.56 22.20
C PRO A 182 -11.09 9.09 23.66
N GLY A 183 -11.29 10.02 24.59
CA GLY A 183 -11.30 9.73 26.03
C GLY A 183 -9.94 9.76 26.73
N THR A 184 -8.83 9.98 26.02
CA THR A 184 -7.48 10.05 26.63
C THR A 184 -6.97 11.48 26.84
N GLY A 185 -7.60 12.48 26.22
CA GLY A 185 -7.21 13.88 26.28
C GLY A 185 -8.15 14.75 25.46
N THR A 186 -7.76 16.01 25.22
CA THR A 186 -8.49 16.97 24.39
C THR A 186 -7.70 17.25 23.11
N LEU A 187 -8.33 17.00 21.96
CA LEU A 187 -7.82 17.43 20.65
C LEU A 187 -8.61 18.67 20.22
N PHE A 188 -7.92 19.81 20.13
CA PHE A 188 -8.49 21.09 19.73
C PHE A 188 -7.95 21.47 18.35
N LEU A 189 -8.85 21.56 17.37
CA LEU A 189 -8.52 21.80 15.97
C LEU A 189 -8.95 23.21 15.58
N VAL A 190 -8.01 23.97 15.02
CA VAL A 190 -8.21 25.35 14.54
C VAL A 190 -7.91 25.38 13.05
N GLY A 191 -8.75 26.07 12.28
CA GLY A 191 -8.50 26.29 10.86
C GLY A 191 -9.65 26.96 10.14
N ASP A 192 -9.40 27.38 8.90
CA ASP A 192 -10.37 28.03 8.02
C ASP A 192 -10.37 27.38 6.64
N LEU A 193 -11.47 26.72 6.28
CA LEU A 193 -11.65 26.05 5.00
C LEU A 193 -11.51 26.97 3.79
N GLN A 194 -11.88 28.25 3.92
CA GLN A 194 -11.75 29.21 2.82
C GLN A 194 -10.27 29.54 2.54
N GLN A 195 -9.37 29.21 3.46
CA GLN A 195 -7.93 29.44 3.36
C GLN A 195 -7.14 28.19 2.99
N SER A 196 -7.78 27.04 2.70
CA SER A 196 -7.02 25.87 2.27
C SER A 196 -6.46 26.06 0.86
N ILE A 197 -5.14 26.28 0.80
CA ILE A 197 -4.40 26.51 -0.44
C ILE A 197 -3.38 25.41 -0.75
N TYR A 198 -3.20 24.42 0.14
CA TYR A 198 -2.16 23.38 0.02
C TYR A 198 -2.61 22.08 -0.66
N ARG A 199 -3.69 22.09 -1.45
CA ARG A 199 -4.17 20.88 -2.17
C ARG A 199 -3.10 20.23 -3.06
N PHE A 200 -2.18 21.03 -3.60
CA PHE A 200 -1.04 20.55 -4.40
C PHE A 200 -0.03 19.71 -3.59
N ARG A 201 -0.06 19.79 -2.25
CA ARG A 201 0.70 18.94 -1.30
C ARG A 201 -0.19 17.90 -0.61
N HIS A 202 -1.28 17.50 -1.25
CA HIS A 202 -2.22 16.50 -0.74
C HIS A 202 -3.00 16.93 0.50
N ALA A 203 -3.10 18.23 0.81
CA ALA A 203 -4.10 18.69 1.77
C ALA A 203 -5.49 18.23 1.32
N GLU A 204 -6.26 17.66 2.25
CA GLU A 204 -7.60 17.14 1.99
C GLU A 204 -8.61 17.91 2.84
N PRO A 205 -9.20 19.01 2.34
CA PRO A 205 -10.20 19.79 3.08
C PRO A 205 -11.41 18.97 3.55
N GLY A 206 -11.69 17.84 2.89
CA GLY A 206 -12.71 16.89 3.33
C GLY A 206 -12.43 16.23 4.69
N ILE A 207 -11.18 16.19 5.16
CA ILE A 207 -10.82 15.73 6.51
C ILE A 207 -11.34 16.72 7.54
N PHE A 208 -11.12 18.02 7.30
CA PHE A 208 -11.61 19.10 8.15
C PHE A 208 -13.11 18.95 8.38
N TRP A 209 -13.91 18.82 7.30
CA TRP A 209 -15.36 18.60 7.39
C TRP A 209 -15.81 17.37 8.20
N ARG A 210 -14.98 16.35 8.35
CA ARG A 210 -15.33 15.15 9.13
C ARG A 210 -15.01 15.28 10.62
N ARG A 211 -14.22 16.30 10.99
CA ARG A 211 -13.66 16.51 12.33
C ARG A 211 -14.34 17.64 13.10
N ILE A 212 -15.07 18.52 12.40
CA ILE A 212 -15.90 19.59 12.96
C ILE A 212 -17.39 19.29 12.79
#